data_AF-A0A0C3BI97-F1
#
_entry.id   AF-A0A0C3BI97-F1
#
_cell.length_a   1.000
_cell.length_b   1.000
_cell.length_c   1.000
_cell.angle_alpha   90.00
_cell.angle_beta   90.00
_cell.angle_gamma   90.00
#
_symmetry.space_group_name_H-M   'P 1'
#
loop_
_entity.id
_entity.type
_entity.pdbx_description
1 polymer ?
#
loop_
_entity_poly.entity_id
_entity_poly.type
_entity_poly.pdbx_seq_one_letter_code
_entity_poly.pdbx_strand_id
1 'polypeptide(L)'
;MLQPQPEEQTAVGCAVTPLVLGSTLQSHPTEVKGAFTILFILWQAVALVFVGDILNYVFSSEWSHHFLQKGTLVLGKTDRISTLMAGRLFRTAFLTSLVFVALAGLALGVVSIGVAFIAQPMSVPIGNVTVVSEPILGAYVRATHIVQQEQLQSAQFGYRNANNQIVGWPPMGLPTNGSGPIEYFSDVVKYNHSCTWKTPVWDNSTQSYTAGGVSWVGFPLNEPARRPNVTSQISPLLRSSSLQGPLPKNGVSGYLFTSSNSSLPSTCSVIDLSSLPSAYNPIANGEAPLSSILVCDPQLSVSGGKVKLDVDGSLEVTTSGYPSTTDNISLQLAQDMFINCLSDAVSAQEPGLVMNIAVNYVAVGMFLNSSTQLVFLPPLDIDEINKKMDSYVSSASKAYTDGYYVTYNGDSFIPTTHFNTVPVDTVGQVPKLALMASKSLYSTRDDDEEAADIDKHFMGCAEDPPI
;
A
#
# COMPACT_ATOMS: atom_id res chain seq x y z
N MET A 1 20.72 29.53 -22.12
CA MET A 1 20.74 28.09 -21.84
C MET A 1 19.49 27.51 -22.49
N LEU A 2 19.68 26.82 -23.61
CA LEU A 2 18.64 26.26 -24.45
C LEU A 2 18.13 24.96 -23.81
N GLN A 3 16.81 24.84 -23.65
CA GLN A 3 16.14 23.58 -23.35
C GLN A 3 16.36 22.60 -24.51
N PRO A 4 16.63 21.31 -24.25
CA PRO A 4 16.53 20.30 -25.29
C PRO A 4 15.05 20.01 -25.58
N GLN A 5 14.70 19.97 -26.86
CA GLN A 5 13.43 19.44 -27.34
C GLN A 5 13.35 17.92 -27.04
N PRO A 6 12.15 17.38 -26.80
CA PRO A 6 11.97 15.94 -26.67
C PRO A 6 12.08 15.29 -28.05
N GLU A 7 12.95 14.29 -28.14
CA GLU A 7 13.04 13.40 -29.29
C GLU A 7 11.69 12.74 -29.55
N GLU A 8 11.32 12.81 -30.82
CA GLU A 8 10.15 12.27 -31.47
C GLU A 8 10.22 10.73 -31.41
N GLN A 9 9.67 10.14 -30.34
CA GLN A 9 9.36 8.70 -30.34
C GLN A 9 8.18 8.47 -31.28
N THR A 10 8.49 7.76 -32.36
CA THR A 10 7.59 7.34 -33.43
C THR A 10 6.27 6.78 -32.92
N ALA A 11 5.20 7.38 -33.42
CA ALA A 11 3.80 6.98 -33.23
C ALA A 11 3.51 5.56 -33.76
N VAL A 12 3.60 4.55 -32.89
CA VAL A 12 2.87 3.28 -33.04
C VAL A 12 2.32 2.91 -31.67
N GLY A 13 1.34 3.69 -31.24
CA GLY A 13 0.71 3.56 -29.94
C GLY A 13 -0.57 4.36 -29.90
N CYS A 14 -1.44 4.20 -30.92
CA CYS A 14 -2.85 4.55 -30.72
C CYS A 14 -3.41 3.52 -29.72
N ALA A 15 -3.14 3.74 -28.43
CA ALA A 15 -3.86 3.11 -27.36
C ALA A 15 -5.34 3.40 -27.62
N VAL A 16 -6.12 2.35 -27.87
CA VAL A 16 -7.55 2.43 -28.11
C VAL A 16 -8.17 3.03 -26.84
N THR A 17 -8.39 4.34 -26.82
CA THR A 17 -9.09 4.99 -25.71
C THR A 17 -10.52 4.44 -25.70
N PRO A 18 -10.97 3.78 -24.63
CA PRO A 18 -12.29 3.18 -24.60
C PRO A 18 -13.35 4.27 -24.72
N LEU A 19 -14.33 4.07 -25.60
CA LEU A 19 -15.38 5.06 -25.82
C LEU A 19 -16.42 4.94 -24.70
N VAL A 20 -16.37 5.88 -23.77
CA VAL A 20 -17.23 5.91 -22.59
C VAL A 20 -18.68 6.16 -22.99
N LEU A 21 -19.59 5.32 -22.51
CA LEU A 21 -21.02 5.48 -22.76
C LEU A 21 -21.60 6.59 -21.88
N GLY A 22 -22.59 7.32 -22.42
CA GLY A 22 -23.24 8.44 -21.74
C GLY A 22 -23.91 8.03 -20.43
N SER A 23 -24.09 8.98 -19.50
CA SER A 23 -24.60 8.74 -18.14
C SER A 23 -25.97 8.06 -18.11
N THR A 24 -26.84 8.32 -19.08
CA THR A 24 -28.16 7.67 -19.21
C THR A 24 -28.08 6.18 -19.51
N LEU A 25 -27.02 5.74 -20.19
CA LEU A 25 -26.78 4.32 -20.51
C LEU A 25 -26.08 3.58 -19.36
N GLN A 26 -25.45 4.30 -18.43
CA GLN A 26 -24.76 3.68 -17.29
C GLN A 26 -25.72 3.12 -16.23
N SER A 27 -26.97 3.57 -16.19
CA SER A 27 -27.98 3.11 -15.22
C SER A 27 -28.58 1.73 -15.52
N HIS A 28 -28.36 1.19 -16.73
CA HIS A 28 -28.93 -0.07 -17.20
C HIS A 28 -27.84 -0.95 -17.85
N PRO A 29 -26.81 -1.38 -17.09
CA PRO A 29 -25.61 -1.98 -17.65
C PRO A 29 -25.89 -3.27 -18.42
N THR A 30 -26.83 -4.07 -17.92
CA THR A 30 -27.24 -5.35 -18.52
C THR A 30 -27.98 -5.16 -19.83
N GLU A 31 -28.93 -4.23 -19.87
CA GLU A 31 -29.76 -3.92 -21.02
C GLU A 31 -28.92 -3.27 -22.12
N VAL A 32 -28.03 -2.35 -21.75
CA VAL A 32 -27.13 -1.68 -22.68
C VAL A 32 -26.13 -2.66 -23.26
N LYS A 33 -25.53 -3.53 -22.43
CA LYS A 33 -24.65 -4.62 -22.92
C LYS A 33 -25.40 -5.53 -23.90
N GLY A 34 -26.63 -5.92 -23.58
CA GLY A 34 -27.48 -6.73 -24.46
C GLY A 34 -27.82 -6.02 -25.77
N ALA A 35 -28.28 -4.78 -25.71
CA ALA A 35 -28.71 -3.99 -26.87
C ALA A 35 -27.57 -3.76 -27.86
N PHE A 36 -26.39 -3.35 -27.38
CA PHE A 36 -25.23 -3.16 -28.25
C PHE A 36 -24.72 -4.49 -28.81
N THR A 37 -24.74 -5.57 -28.02
CA THR A 37 -24.38 -6.90 -28.54
C THR A 37 -25.29 -7.30 -29.70
N ILE A 38 -26.60 -7.14 -29.54
CA ILE A 38 -27.58 -7.42 -30.60
C ILE A 38 -27.34 -6.49 -31.81
N LEU A 39 -27.11 -5.20 -31.58
CA LEU A 39 -26.86 -4.23 -32.64
C LEU A 39 -25.61 -4.58 -33.44
N PHE A 40 -24.50 -4.96 -32.79
CA PHE A 40 -23.26 -5.33 -33.47
C PHE A 40 -23.41 -6.64 -34.22
N ILE A 41 -24.10 -7.64 -33.65
CA ILE A 41 -24.41 -8.90 -34.35
C ILE A 41 -25.27 -8.62 -35.59
N LEU A 42 -26.30 -7.78 -35.47
CA LEU A 42 -27.20 -7.44 -36.58
C LEU A 42 -26.47 -6.63 -37.66
N TRP A 43 -25.67 -5.65 -37.28
CA TRP A 43 -24.82 -4.90 -38.20
C TRP A 43 -23.86 -5.81 -38.97
N GLN A 44 -23.19 -6.71 -38.26
CA GLN A 44 -22.29 -7.70 -38.88
C GLN A 44 -23.08 -8.62 -39.82
N ALA A 45 -24.22 -9.16 -39.40
CA ALA A 45 -25.06 -10.02 -40.24
C ALA A 45 -25.52 -9.30 -41.52
N VAL A 46 -25.98 -8.04 -41.41
CA VAL A 46 -26.41 -7.24 -42.57
C VAL A 46 -25.24 -6.99 -43.51
N ALA A 47 -24.08 -6.60 -42.98
CA ALA A 47 -22.87 -6.41 -43.78
C ALA A 47 -22.46 -7.72 -44.50
N LEU A 48 -22.55 -8.86 -43.80
CA LEU A 48 -22.24 -10.18 -44.36
C LEU A 48 -23.18 -10.55 -45.51
N VAL A 49 -24.48 -10.29 -45.38
CA VAL A 49 -25.48 -10.61 -46.41
C VAL A 49 -25.24 -9.78 -47.68
N PHE A 50 -25.09 -8.46 -47.58
CA PHE A 50 -24.90 -7.61 -48.76
C PHE A 50 -23.60 -7.91 -49.50
N VAL A 51 -22.51 -8.14 -48.77
CA VAL A 51 -21.23 -8.53 -49.39
C VAL A 51 -21.36 -9.93 -50.02
N GLY A 52 -22.01 -10.87 -49.34
CA GLY A 52 -22.32 -12.19 -49.87
C GLY A 52 -23.09 -12.14 -51.19
N ASP A 53 -24.13 -11.31 -51.28
CA ASP A 53 -24.93 -11.15 -52.50
C ASP A 53 -24.13 -10.54 -53.65
N ILE A 54 -23.30 -9.51 -53.38
CA ILE A 54 -22.41 -8.91 -54.38
C ILE A 54 -21.41 -9.96 -54.88
N LEU A 55 -20.79 -10.72 -53.98
CA LEU A 55 -19.86 -11.78 -54.33
C LEU A 55 -20.57 -12.84 -55.18
N ASN A 56 -21.69 -13.37 -54.72
CA ASN A 56 -22.48 -14.37 -55.45
C ASN A 56 -22.88 -13.90 -56.85
N TYR A 57 -23.31 -12.64 -56.98
CA TYR A 57 -23.64 -12.04 -58.27
C TYR A 57 -22.42 -11.98 -59.20
N VAL A 58 -21.25 -11.54 -58.71
CA VAL A 58 -20.02 -11.45 -59.52
C VAL A 58 -19.53 -12.85 -59.91
N PHE A 59 -19.50 -13.81 -58.99
CA PHE A 59 -19.12 -15.19 -59.27
C PHE A 59 -20.08 -15.83 -60.28
N SER A 60 -21.39 -15.67 -60.08
CA SER A 60 -22.42 -16.19 -60.99
C SER A 60 -22.36 -15.55 -62.37
N SER A 61 -22.15 -14.23 -62.44
CA SER A 61 -22.02 -13.50 -63.71
C SER A 61 -20.82 -14.00 -64.51
N GLU A 62 -19.65 -14.17 -63.88
CA GLU A 62 -18.45 -14.68 -64.55
C GLU A 62 -18.66 -16.12 -65.07
N TRP A 63 -19.30 -16.97 -64.25
CA TRP A 63 -19.63 -18.34 -64.65
C TRP A 63 -20.62 -18.38 -65.82
N SER A 64 -21.64 -17.53 -65.79
CA SER A 64 -22.64 -17.43 -66.86
C SER A 64 -22.01 -16.94 -68.17
N HIS A 65 -21.07 -15.99 -68.09
CA HIS A 65 -20.34 -15.48 -69.24
C HIS A 65 -19.48 -16.57 -69.88
N HIS A 66 -18.77 -17.36 -69.06
CA HIS A 66 -17.99 -18.48 -69.55
C HIS A 66 -18.85 -19.60 -70.15
N PHE A 67 -20.02 -19.86 -69.57
CA PHE A 67 -20.98 -20.81 -70.14
C PHE A 67 -21.49 -20.34 -71.50
N LEU A 68 -21.86 -19.06 -71.64
CA LEU A 68 -22.30 -18.49 -72.91
C LEU A 68 -21.22 -18.55 -73.99
N GLN A 69 -19.95 -18.38 -73.64
CA GLN A 69 -18.84 -18.45 -74.61
C GLN A 69 -18.48 -19.88 -75.04
N LYS A 70 -18.57 -20.86 -74.14
CA LYS A 70 -18.06 -22.23 -74.39
C LYS A 70 -19.16 -23.29 -74.56
N GLY A 71 -20.42 -22.94 -74.31
CA GLY A 71 -21.60 -23.79 -74.49
C GLY A 71 -21.70 -25.00 -73.55
N THR A 72 -20.70 -25.28 -72.73
CA THR A 72 -20.67 -26.42 -71.79
C THR A 72 -19.88 -26.06 -70.52
N LEU A 73 -20.45 -26.37 -69.36
CA LEU A 73 -19.74 -26.35 -68.07
C LEU A 73 -19.21 -27.78 -67.82
N VAL A 74 -17.90 -27.96 -67.93
CA VAL A 74 -17.23 -29.22 -67.59
C VAL A 74 -16.66 -29.09 -66.17
N LEU A 75 -17.21 -29.82 -65.20
CA LEU A 75 -16.67 -29.86 -63.83
C LEU A 75 -15.16 -30.16 -63.84
N GLY A 76 -14.38 -29.43 -63.04
CA GLY A 76 -12.92 -29.58 -62.93
C GLY A 76 -12.06 -28.94 -64.02
N LYS A 77 -12.61 -28.67 -65.22
CA LYS A 77 -11.94 -27.85 -66.27
C LYS A 77 -12.41 -26.40 -66.29
N THR A 78 -13.69 -26.17 -65.99
CA THR A 78 -14.29 -24.82 -65.95
C THR A 78 -14.20 -24.19 -64.55
N ASP A 79 -14.02 -25.02 -63.51
CA ASP A 79 -13.75 -24.57 -62.13
C ASP A 79 -12.35 -23.96 -61.95
N ARG A 80 -11.44 -24.20 -62.91
CA ARG A 80 -10.16 -23.49 -62.99
C ARG A 80 -10.38 -22.12 -63.61
N ILE A 81 -11.20 -21.28 -62.98
CA ILE A 81 -11.14 -19.84 -63.21
C ILE A 81 -9.80 -19.38 -62.65
N SER A 82 -8.78 -19.46 -63.49
CA SER A 82 -7.48 -18.91 -63.19
C SER A 82 -7.67 -17.42 -62.94
N THR A 83 -7.20 -16.92 -61.80
CA THR A 83 -7.14 -15.48 -61.51
C THR A 83 -6.46 -14.72 -62.64
N LEU A 84 -5.63 -15.35 -63.48
CA LEU A 84 -5.00 -14.79 -64.66
C LEU A 84 -5.94 -14.53 -65.85
N MET A 85 -7.02 -15.30 -66.02
CA MET A 85 -7.98 -15.14 -67.13
C MET A 85 -9.29 -14.44 -66.73
N ALA A 86 -9.56 -14.31 -65.43
CA ALA A 86 -10.76 -13.67 -64.94
C ALA A 86 -10.74 -12.15 -65.12
N GLY A 87 -11.92 -11.55 -65.33
CA GLY A 87 -12.10 -10.10 -65.41
C GLY A 87 -11.62 -9.37 -64.14
N ARG A 88 -11.30 -8.08 -64.26
CA ARG A 88 -10.83 -7.26 -63.11
C ARG A 88 -11.80 -7.28 -61.92
N LEU A 89 -13.11 -7.31 -62.20
CA LEU A 89 -14.18 -7.35 -61.21
C LEU A 89 -14.17 -8.65 -60.39
N PHE A 90 -13.88 -9.78 -61.02
CA PHE A 90 -13.76 -11.08 -60.35
C PHE A 90 -12.55 -11.13 -59.42
N ARG A 91 -11.40 -10.60 -59.86
CA ARG A 91 -10.19 -10.54 -59.02
C ARG A 91 -10.41 -9.70 -57.77
N THR A 92 -11.06 -8.54 -57.91
CA THR A 92 -11.45 -7.71 -56.76
C THR A 92 -12.44 -8.43 -55.87
N ALA A 93 -13.46 -9.10 -56.42
CA ALA A 93 -14.45 -9.87 -55.66
C ALA A 93 -13.79 -11.01 -54.86
N PHE A 94 -12.89 -11.77 -55.47
CA PHE A 94 -12.16 -12.86 -54.81
C PHE A 94 -11.22 -12.35 -53.70
N LEU A 95 -10.53 -11.24 -53.92
CA LEU A 95 -9.74 -10.61 -52.86
C LEU A 95 -10.63 -10.10 -51.72
N THR A 96 -11.76 -9.46 -52.05
CA THR A 96 -12.72 -9.05 -51.02
C THR A 96 -13.28 -10.25 -50.28
N SER A 97 -13.57 -11.39 -50.93
CA SER A 97 -14.09 -12.58 -50.23
C SER A 97 -13.06 -13.17 -49.27
N LEU A 98 -11.77 -13.21 -49.64
CA LEU A 98 -10.70 -13.63 -48.73
C LEU A 98 -10.53 -12.69 -47.55
N VAL A 99 -10.51 -11.38 -47.80
CA VAL A 99 -10.48 -10.34 -46.74
C VAL A 99 -11.70 -10.48 -45.84
N PHE A 100 -12.86 -10.80 -46.41
CA PHE A 100 -14.11 -10.94 -45.67
C PHE A 100 -14.16 -12.22 -44.83
N VAL A 101 -13.59 -13.33 -45.30
CA VAL A 101 -13.41 -14.55 -44.49
C VAL A 101 -12.44 -14.29 -43.34
N ALA A 102 -11.34 -13.58 -43.59
CA ALA A 102 -10.41 -13.16 -42.54
C ALA A 102 -11.09 -12.21 -41.53
N LEU A 103 -11.88 -11.24 -42.01
CA LEU A 103 -12.65 -10.32 -41.18
C LEU A 103 -13.76 -11.04 -40.42
N ALA A 104 -14.46 -12.02 -40.99
CA ALA A 104 -15.52 -12.76 -40.31
C ALA A 104 -14.98 -13.58 -39.12
N GLY A 105 -13.76 -14.13 -39.24
CA GLY A 105 -13.08 -14.80 -38.13
C GLY A 105 -12.56 -13.84 -37.05
N LEU A 106 -12.24 -12.60 -37.43
CA LEU A 106 -11.78 -11.57 -36.49
C LEU A 106 -12.95 -10.80 -35.84
N ALA A 107 -14.01 -10.51 -36.59
CA ALA A 107 -15.07 -9.55 -36.29
C ALA A 107 -16.03 -9.98 -35.17
N LEU A 108 -16.31 -11.29 -35.02
CA LEU A 108 -17.15 -11.79 -33.94
C LEU A 108 -16.51 -11.48 -32.59
N GLY A 109 -17.04 -10.44 -31.95
CA GLY A 109 -16.62 -9.96 -30.64
C GLY A 109 -15.75 -8.70 -30.64
N VAL A 110 -15.25 -8.18 -31.78
CA VAL A 110 -14.19 -7.12 -31.77
C VAL A 110 -14.58 -5.91 -30.94
N VAL A 111 -15.84 -5.50 -30.92
CA VAL A 111 -16.31 -4.44 -30.02
C VAL A 111 -17.26 -5.03 -28.99
N SER A 112 -16.89 -4.97 -27.73
CA SER A 112 -17.70 -5.38 -26.59
C SER A 112 -17.96 -4.20 -25.67
N ILE A 113 -19.02 -4.29 -24.86
CA ILE A 113 -19.19 -3.38 -23.73
C ILE A 113 -18.52 -4.00 -22.51
N GLY A 114 -17.53 -3.28 -22.02
CA GLY A 114 -16.79 -3.59 -20.80
C GLY A 114 -16.89 -2.46 -19.79
N VAL A 115 -16.39 -2.72 -18.59
CA VAL A 115 -16.17 -1.68 -17.58
C VAL A 115 -14.78 -1.11 -17.80
N ALA A 116 -14.70 0.18 -18.13
CA ALA A 116 -13.46 0.94 -18.15
C ALA A 116 -13.29 1.68 -16.83
N PHE A 117 -12.08 1.65 -16.29
CA PHE A 117 -11.69 2.55 -15.23
C PHE A 117 -11.21 3.85 -15.84
N ILE A 118 -11.92 4.94 -15.57
CA ILE A 118 -11.60 6.26 -16.11
C ILE A 118 -11.15 7.15 -14.97
N ALA A 119 -10.02 7.81 -15.18
CA ALA A 119 -9.51 8.84 -14.31
C ALA A 119 -10.55 9.98 -14.18
N GLN A 120 -11.00 10.23 -12.97
CA GLN A 120 -11.94 11.29 -12.64
C GLN A 120 -11.36 12.14 -11.51
N PRO A 121 -11.25 13.46 -11.71
CA PRO A 121 -10.90 14.37 -10.62
C PRO A 121 -11.94 14.28 -9.49
N MET A 122 -11.47 14.17 -8.26
CA MET A 122 -12.28 14.22 -7.05
C MET A 122 -11.49 14.90 -5.93
N SER A 123 -12.15 15.22 -4.82
CA SER A 123 -11.51 15.75 -3.61
C SER A 123 -11.67 14.74 -2.48
N VAL A 124 -10.58 14.37 -1.82
CA VAL A 124 -10.59 13.43 -0.68
C VAL A 124 -10.00 14.13 0.55
N PRO A 125 -10.68 14.06 1.71
CA PRO A 125 -10.11 14.56 2.96
C PRO A 125 -9.01 13.61 3.44
N ILE A 126 -7.79 14.08 3.65
CA ILE A 126 -6.72 13.28 4.25
C ILE A 126 -6.36 13.77 5.65
N GLY A 127 -5.83 12.89 6.50
CA GLY A 127 -5.44 13.25 7.86
C GLY A 127 -4.43 14.40 7.90
N ASN A 128 -4.69 15.32 8.83
CA ASN A 128 -3.90 16.52 9.06
C ASN A 128 -3.25 16.48 10.46
N VAL A 129 -1.92 16.45 10.46
CA VAL A 129 -1.00 16.38 11.61
C VAL A 129 -0.20 17.68 11.70
N THR A 130 -0.90 18.81 11.90
CA THR A 130 -0.29 20.16 11.96
C THR A 130 -0.49 20.94 13.25
N VAL A 131 -1.52 20.65 14.05
CA VAL A 131 -1.79 21.42 15.28
C VAL A 131 -2.37 20.54 16.39
N VAL A 132 -1.71 20.51 17.56
CA VAL A 132 -2.31 20.01 18.80
C VAL A 132 -1.95 20.95 19.95
N SER A 133 -2.96 21.50 20.63
CA SER A 133 -2.78 22.41 21.77
C SER A 133 -2.63 21.70 23.12
N GLU A 134 -2.98 20.40 23.25
CA GLU A 134 -2.94 19.64 24.51
C GLU A 134 -2.87 18.10 24.27
N PRO A 135 -2.55 17.25 25.27
CA PRO A 135 -1.70 16.08 25.06
C PRO A 135 -2.32 14.95 24.23
N ILE A 136 -1.45 14.37 23.43
CA ILE A 136 -1.53 13.22 22.51
C ILE A 136 -1.93 11.90 23.24
N LEU A 137 -2.41 11.95 24.48
CA LEU A 137 -2.66 10.77 25.32
C LEU A 137 -3.57 9.73 24.64
N GLY A 138 -4.63 10.20 23.97
CA GLY A 138 -5.54 9.33 23.22
C GLY A 138 -4.88 8.62 22.03
N ALA A 139 -3.94 9.30 21.35
CA ALA A 139 -3.20 8.70 20.24
C ALA A 139 -2.14 7.70 20.74
N TYR A 140 -1.57 7.89 21.95
CA TYR A 140 -0.66 6.89 22.56
C TYR A 140 -1.37 5.57 22.83
N VAL A 141 -2.51 5.62 23.52
CA VAL A 141 -3.29 4.41 23.83
C VAL A 141 -3.74 3.71 22.56
N ARG A 142 -4.16 4.48 21.55
CA ARG A 142 -4.53 3.93 20.24
C ARG A 142 -3.33 3.29 19.54
N ALA A 143 -2.16 3.94 19.55
CA ALA A 143 -0.93 3.40 18.99
C ALA A 143 -0.56 2.07 19.65
N THR A 144 -0.68 1.96 20.98
CA THR A 144 -0.49 0.71 21.73
C THR A 144 -1.35 -0.42 21.20
N HIS A 145 -2.67 -0.18 21.05
CA HIS A 145 -3.57 -1.20 20.54
C HIS A 145 -3.26 -1.61 19.10
N ILE A 146 -2.94 -0.65 18.23
CA ILE A 146 -2.57 -0.94 16.84
C ILE A 146 -1.28 -1.75 16.79
N VAL A 147 -0.25 -1.38 17.56
CA VAL A 147 1.02 -2.12 17.63
C VAL A 147 0.78 -3.55 18.12
N GLN A 148 0.00 -3.76 19.18
CA GLN A 148 -0.33 -5.10 19.66
C GLN A 148 -1.08 -5.92 18.60
N GLN A 149 -2.07 -5.33 17.94
CA GLN A 149 -2.84 -5.99 16.90
C GLN A 149 -1.98 -6.39 15.69
N GLU A 150 -1.14 -5.49 15.19
CA GLU A 150 -0.34 -5.74 13.99
C GLU A 150 0.89 -6.60 14.26
N GLN A 151 1.63 -6.32 15.34
CA GLN A 151 2.93 -6.94 15.61
C GLN A 151 2.82 -8.26 16.39
N LEU A 152 1.81 -8.39 17.27
CA LEU A 152 1.63 -9.62 18.08
C LEU A 152 0.55 -10.54 17.52
N GLN A 153 -0.53 -9.99 16.96
CA GLN A 153 -1.66 -10.78 16.45
C GLN A 153 -1.64 -10.96 14.93
N SER A 154 -0.70 -10.30 14.23
CA SER A 154 -0.60 -10.32 12.76
C SER A 154 -1.90 -9.88 12.06
N ALA A 155 -2.70 -9.03 12.72
CA ALA A 155 -3.96 -8.53 12.20
C ALA A 155 -3.79 -7.09 11.71
N GLN A 156 -4.09 -6.82 10.44
CA GLN A 156 -3.93 -5.50 9.84
C GLN A 156 -4.94 -4.49 10.42
N PHE A 157 -4.44 -3.30 10.79
CA PHE A 157 -5.25 -2.13 11.11
C PHE A 157 -5.21 -1.14 9.95
N GLY A 158 -6.37 -0.82 9.40
CA GLY A 158 -6.52 0.18 8.35
C GLY A 158 -5.76 -0.16 7.06
N TYR A 159 -5.15 0.86 6.47
CA TYR A 159 -4.36 0.72 5.25
C TYR A 159 -2.98 0.12 5.51
N ARG A 160 -2.43 -0.56 4.49
CA ARG A 160 -1.08 -1.11 4.54
C ARG A 160 -0.08 -0.07 4.05
N ASN A 161 0.65 0.54 4.98
CA ASN A 161 1.71 1.48 4.65
C ASN A 161 2.95 0.75 4.12
N ALA A 162 3.66 1.39 3.19
CA ALA A 162 5.04 1.04 2.92
C ALA A 162 5.89 1.21 4.20
N ASN A 163 6.88 0.33 4.38
CA ASN A 163 7.83 0.49 5.48
C ASN A 163 8.57 1.83 5.34
N ASN A 164 8.94 2.42 6.47
CA ASN A 164 9.82 3.59 6.54
C ASN A 164 9.20 4.88 5.97
N GLN A 165 7.87 4.88 5.82
CA GLN A 165 7.12 5.99 5.25
C GLN A 165 5.79 6.20 5.99
N ILE A 166 5.45 7.46 6.24
CA ILE A 166 4.18 7.87 6.86
C ILE A 166 3.57 8.94 5.98
N VAL A 167 2.28 8.81 5.71
CA VAL A 167 1.50 9.72 4.88
C VAL A 167 0.15 9.98 5.55
N GLY A 168 -0.45 11.14 5.29
CA GLY A 168 -1.83 11.39 5.70
C GLY A 168 -2.79 10.42 5.01
N TRP A 169 -3.60 9.71 5.78
CA TRP A 169 -4.53 8.71 5.26
C TRP A 169 -5.85 9.36 4.85
N PRO A 170 -6.49 8.87 3.77
CA PRO A 170 -7.88 9.16 3.50
C PRO A 170 -8.80 8.38 4.47
N PRO A 171 -10.12 8.63 4.47
CA PRO A 171 -11.03 7.91 5.34
C PRO A 171 -11.11 6.44 4.94
N MET A 172 -11.23 5.58 5.94
CA MET A 172 -11.44 4.15 5.75
C MET A 172 -12.63 3.86 4.82
N GLY A 173 -12.49 2.84 3.97
CA GLY A 173 -13.51 2.44 2.99
C GLY A 173 -13.27 2.97 1.57
N LEU A 174 -12.15 3.66 1.35
CA LEU A 174 -11.61 3.94 0.02
C LEU A 174 -10.53 2.92 -0.39
N PRO A 175 -10.34 2.65 -1.69
CA PRO A 175 -11.25 3.00 -2.78
C PRO A 175 -12.62 2.31 -2.57
N THR A 176 -13.71 2.93 -3.00
CA THR A 176 -15.03 2.32 -2.86
C THR A 176 -15.10 1.00 -3.63
N ASN A 177 -15.88 0.03 -3.14
CA ASN A 177 -16.03 -1.26 -3.82
C ASN A 177 -16.37 -1.09 -5.30
N GLY A 178 -15.54 -1.66 -6.18
CA GLY A 178 -15.68 -1.56 -7.63
C GLY A 178 -15.05 -0.31 -8.26
N SER A 179 -14.43 0.58 -7.48
CA SER A 179 -13.54 1.63 -7.98
C SER A 179 -12.09 1.15 -8.12
N GLY A 180 -11.33 1.83 -8.96
CA GLY A 180 -9.90 1.57 -9.12
C GLY A 180 -9.07 2.38 -8.11
N PRO A 181 -7.73 2.36 -8.25
CA PRO A 181 -6.83 3.08 -7.36
C PRO A 181 -7.10 4.60 -7.33
N ILE A 182 -6.73 5.21 -6.21
CA ILE A 182 -6.85 6.65 -5.97
C ILE A 182 -5.45 7.23 -5.80
N GLU A 183 -5.18 8.35 -6.47
CA GLU A 183 -3.90 9.04 -6.38
C GLU A 183 -4.04 10.49 -5.89
N TYR A 184 -3.44 10.79 -4.74
CA TYR A 184 -3.54 12.10 -4.07
C TYR A 184 -2.17 12.64 -3.65
N PHE A 185 -2.08 13.95 -3.42
CA PHE A 185 -0.88 14.59 -2.88
C PHE A 185 -0.90 14.59 -1.34
N SER A 186 0.24 14.34 -0.72
CA SER A 186 0.37 14.33 0.74
C SER A 186 1.81 14.64 1.12
N ASP A 187 2.00 15.10 2.34
CA ASP A 187 3.31 15.06 2.97
C ASP A 187 3.71 13.62 3.26
N VAL A 188 4.96 13.34 2.95
CA VAL A 188 5.63 12.06 3.13
C VAL A 188 6.71 12.23 4.17
N VAL A 189 6.53 11.60 5.32
CA VAL A 189 7.59 11.45 6.32
C VAL A 189 8.38 10.19 5.97
N LYS A 190 9.66 10.35 5.68
CA LYS A 190 10.60 9.22 5.58
C LYS A 190 11.45 9.14 6.82
N TYR A 191 11.71 7.92 7.25
CA TYR A 191 12.48 7.64 8.45
C TYR A 191 13.29 6.36 8.27
N ASN A 192 14.39 6.25 9.00
CA ASN A 192 15.24 5.07 9.05
C ASN A 192 15.98 5.08 10.38
N HIS A 193 15.58 4.21 11.30
CA HIS A 193 16.13 4.28 12.65
C HIS A 193 17.60 3.86 12.70
N SER A 194 18.38 4.65 13.44
CA SER A 194 19.77 4.37 13.81
C SER A 194 19.89 4.38 15.32
N CYS A 195 19.84 3.18 15.92
CA CYS A 195 19.94 2.97 17.35
C CYS A 195 21.39 2.75 17.79
N THR A 196 21.73 3.27 18.96
CA THR A 196 23.04 3.03 19.60
C THR A 196 22.90 2.86 21.10
N TRP A 197 23.65 1.90 21.66
CA TRP A 197 23.74 1.71 23.09
C TRP A 197 24.66 2.75 23.74
N LYS A 198 24.26 3.25 24.91
CA LYS A 198 24.99 4.26 25.69
C LYS A 198 25.00 3.87 27.17
N THR A 199 26.15 4.06 27.80
CA THR A 199 26.28 3.98 29.26
C THR A 199 25.55 5.16 29.90
N PRO A 200 24.56 4.92 30.77
CA PRO A 200 23.85 5.98 31.47
C PRO A 200 24.66 6.53 32.64
N VAL A 201 24.45 7.82 32.95
CA VAL A 201 24.91 8.46 34.18
C VAL A 201 23.70 8.96 34.95
N TRP A 202 23.48 8.44 36.16
CA TRP A 202 22.39 8.89 37.01
C TRP A 202 22.74 10.21 37.69
N ASP A 203 21.85 11.21 37.57
CA ASP A 203 21.91 12.46 38.31
C ASP A 203 20.83 12.49 39.39
N ASN A 204 21.27 12.38 40.65
CA ASN A 204 20.38 12.36 41.80
C ASN A 204 19.68 13.71 42.06
N SER A 205 20.25 14.82 41.56
CA SER A 205 19.67 16.16 41.74
C SER A 205 18.46 16.41 40.83
N THR A 206 18.54 15.93 39.58
CA THR A 206 17.48 16.06 38.58
C THR A 206 16.60 14.81 38.48
N GLN A 207 16.96 13.73 39.18
CA GLN A 207 16.34 12.42 39.07
C GLN A 207 16.24 11.94 37.61
N SER A 208 17.33 12.16 36.85
CA SER A 208 17.39 11.88 35.42
C SER A 208 18.61 11.03 35.05
N TYR A 209 18.51 10.32 33.93
CA TYR A 209 19.65 9.66 33.32
C TYR A 209 20.24 10.54 32.22
N THR A 210 21.55 10.72 32.21
CA THR A 210 22.25 11.40 31.12
C THR A 210 22.96 10.35 30.25
N ALA A 211 22.66 10.35 28.95
CA ALA A 211 23.28 9.47 27.97
C ALA A 211 23.30 10.13 26.60
N GLY A 212 24.43 10.02 25.87
CA GLY A 212 24.55 10.58 24.52
C GLY A 212 24.37 12.11 24.46
N GLY A 213 24.67 12.83 25.55
CA GLY A 213 24.48 14.29 25.63
C GLY A 213 23.03 14.73 25.87
N VAL A 214 22.11 13.80 26.14
CA VAL A 214 20.69 14.07 26.43
C VAL A 214 20.36 13.62 27.86
N SER A 215 19.53 14.40 28.55
CA SER A 215 18.96 14.06 29.86
C SER A 215 17.55 13.48 29.69
N TRP A 216 17.33 12.34 30.33
CA TRP A 216 16.20 11.46 30.17
C TRP A 216 15.48 11.25 31.50
N VAL A 217 14.16 11.29 31.49
CA VAL A 217 13.28 10.95 32.62
C VAL A 217 12.41 9.74 32.23
N GLY A 218 11.92 8.99 33.23
CA GLY A 218 11.06 7.83 32.97
C GLY A 218 9.70 8.23 32.40
N PHE A 219 9.12 7.35 31.57
CA PHE A 219 7.70 7.40 31.19
C PHE A 219 6.86 6.52 32.14
N PRO A 220 5.65 6.95 32.56
CA PRO A 220 4.98 8.21 32.24
C PRO A 220 5.52 9.43 32.99
N LEU A 221 5.24 10.64 32.49
CA LEU A 221 5.63 11.92 33.11
C LEU A 221 5.23 11.95 34.59
N ASN A 222 6.15 12.38 35.46
CA ASN A 222 6.01 12.45 36.92
C ASN A 222 6.06 11.12 37.69
N GLU A 223 6.21 9.98 37.02
CA GLU A 223 6.79 8.83 37.71
C GLU A 223 8.31 9.03 37.74
N PRO A 224 8.97 8.87 38.90
CA PRO A 224 10.42 8.74 38.86
C PRO A 224 10.74 7.56 37.93
N ALA A 225 11.90 7.53 37.28
CA ALA A 225 12.40 6.34 36.56
C ALA A 225 12.57 5.10 37.48
N ARG A 226 12.03 5.17 38.70
CA ARG A 226 12.06 4.30 39.84
C ARG A 226 10.69 3.63 39.95
N ARG A 227 10.61 2.39 39.50
CA ARG A 227 9.73 1.43 40.15
C ARG A 227 10.61 0.64 41.14
N PRO A 228 10.57 0.98 42.45
CA PRO A 228 11.61 0.58 43.40
C PRO A 228 11.70 -0.93 43.70
N ASN A 229 10.88 -1.76 43.04
CA ASN A 229 10.74 -3.21 43.26
C ASN A 229 10.75 -4.00 41.94
N VAL A 230 11.34 -3.45 40.86
CA VAL A 230 11.38 -4.11 39.55
C VAL A 230 12.78 -4.69 39.32
N THR A 231 12.84 -6.00 39.14
CA THR A 231 14.07 -6.79 38.97
C THR A 231 14.57 -6.78 37.53
N SER A 232 13.69 -6.50 36.56
CA SER A 232 14.04 -6.26 35.16
C SER A 232 13.00 -5.40 34.46
N GLN A 233 13.44 -4.40 33.70
CA GLN A 233 12.55 -3.45 33.02
C GLN A 233 13.13 -3.01 31.68
N ILE A 234 12.23 -2.87 30.71
CA ILE A 234 12.47 -2.04 29.52
C ILE A 234 11.47 -0.89 29.64
N SER A 235 11.94 0.35 29.60
CA SER A 235 11.05 1.49 29.72
C SER A 235 11.38 2.64 28.78
N PRO A 236 10.36 3.26 28.18
CA PRO A 236 10.56 4.45 27.39
C PRO A 236 11.08 5.57 28.28
N LEU A 237 11.94 6.37 27.69
CA LEU A 237 12.48 7.57 28.29
C LEU A 237 11.92 8.78 27.56
N LEU A 238 11.49 9.75 28.35
CA LEU A 238 11.14 11.07 27.86
C LEU A 238 12.33 12.01 28.06
N ARG A 239 12.48 13.00 27.19
CA ARG A 239 13.49 14.03 27.42
C ARG A 239 13.05 14.93 28.58
N SER A 240 13.98 15.25 29.48
CA SER A 240 13.71 16.19 30.58
C SER A 240 13.41 17.59 30.01
N SER A 241 12.18 18.08 30.19
CA SER A 241 11.74 19.42 29.75
C SER A 241 12.24 20.55 30.66
N SER A 242 12.73 20.22 31.86
CA SER A 242 13.26 21.19 32.83
C SER A 242 14.66 21.72 32.48
N LEU A 243 15.34 21.11 31.51
CA LEU A 243 16.54 21.65 30.88
C LEU A 243 16.14 22.33 29.57
N GLN A 244 15.93 23.65 29.65
CA GLN A 244 15.58 24.61 28.59
C GLN A 244 16.58 24.64 27.42
N GLY A 245 16.79 23.51 26.75
CA GLY A 245 17.47 23.42 25.47
C GLY A 245 16.45 23.20 24.36
N PRO A 246 16.72 23.67 23.12
CA PRO A 246 15.90 23.31 21.98
C PRO A 246 15.74 21.78 21.90
N LEU A 247 14.52 21.33 21.55
CA LEU A 247 14.25 19.94 21.19
C LEU A 247 15.31 19.47 20.18
N PRO A 248 15.81 18.23 20.27
CA PRO A 248 16.78 17.77 19.30
C PRO A 248 16.02 17.78 17.97
N LYS A 249 16.60 18.36 16.93
CA LYS A 249 15.95 18.57 15.62
C LYS A 249 15.53 17.28 14.90
N ASN A 250 15.59 16.11 15.55
CA ASN A 250 15.54 14.80 14.92
C ASN A 250 14.52 13.82 15.55
N GLY A 251 13.75 14.18 16.60
CA GLY A 251 12.72 13.27 17.14
C GLY A 251 13.27 11.99 17.80
N VAL A 252 14.45 12.09 18.43
CA VAL A 252 15.17 10.95 19.04
C VAL A 252 14.37 10.32 20.18
N SER A 253 14.23 8.98 20.17
CA SER A 253 13.63 8.20 21.24
C SER A 253 14.68 7.50 22.10
N GLY A 254 14.35 7.24 23.37
CA GLY A 254 15.23 6.60 24.34
C GLY A 254 14.54 5.48 25.09
N TYR A 255 15.27 4.41 25.39
CA TYR A 255 14.76 3.27 26.16
C TYR A 255 15.77 2.86 27.23
N LEU A 256 15.32 2.81 28.48
CA LEU A 256 16.10 2.35 29.62
C LEU A 256 15.92 0.84 29.79
N PHE A 257 17.03 0.13 29.84
CA PHE A 257 17.10 -1.28 30.19
C PHE A 257 17.70 -1.37 31.58
N THR A 258 16.96 -1.95 32.53
CA THR A 258 17.50 -2.28 33.86
C THR A 258 17.41 -3.78 34.08
N SER A 259 18.51 -4.39 34.52
CA SER A 259 18.61 -5.81 34.82
C SER A 259 19.96 -6.10 35.47
N SER A 260 20.49 -7.31 35.29
CA SER A 260 21.76 -7.78 35.80
C SER A 260 22.68 -8.29 34.69
N ASN A 261 23.83 -8.81 35.08
CA ASN A 261 24.72 -9.58 34.22
C ASN A 261 25.29 -10.77 34.99
N SER A 262 26.10 -11.60 34.32
CA SER A 262 26.71 -12.78 34.92
C SER A 262 27.63 -12.48 36.12
N SER A 263 28.19 -11.26 36.20
CA SER A 263 29.11 -10.85 37.27
C SER A 263 28.39 -10.23 38.49
N LEU A 264 27.19 -9.68 38.30
CA LEU A 264 26.34 -9.09 39.32
C LEU A 264 24.93 -9.72 39.25
N PRO A 265 24.80 -11.04 39.50
CA PRO A 265 23.54 -11.74 39.29
C PRO A 265 22.44 -11.25 40.25
N SER A 266 21.20 -11.26 39.76
CA SER A 266 19.99 -11.00 40.56
C SER A 266 19.01 -12.17 40.44
N THR A 267 18.19 -12.37 41.48
CA THR A 267 17.27 -13.50 41.65
C THR A 267 16.17 -13.57 40.58
N CYS A 268 15.85 -12.47 39.89
CA CYS A 268 14.82 -12.41 38.85
C CYS A 268 15.25 -11.53 37.66
N SER A 269 16.29 -11.98 36.95
CA SER A 269 16.85 -11.25 35.80
C SER A 269 16.32 -11.78 34.48
N VAL A 270 15.62 -10.92 33.72
CA VAL A 270 15.04 -11.27 32.42
C VAL A 270 15.96 -10.85 31.28
N ILE A 271 16.76 -9.80 31.44
CA ILE A 271 17.59 -9.23 30.37
C ILE A 271 19.07 -9.47 30.70
N ASP A 272 19.84 -9.97 29.76
CA ASP A 272 21.30 -10.08 29.90
C ASP A 272 21.98 -8.78 29.42
N LEU A 273 22.54 -8.00 30.36
CA LEU A 273 23.27 -6.78 30.04
C LEU A 273 24.79 -6.99 29.84
N SER A 274 25.27 -8.25 29.79
CA SER A 274 26.71 -8.57 29.72
C SER A 274 27.40 -8.01 28.47
N SER A 275 26.69 -7.93 27.34
CA SER A 275 27.21 -7.42 26.06
C SER A 275 27.00 -5.93 25.84
N LEU A 276 26.34 -5.24 26.79
CA LEU A 276 25.92 -3.84 26.63
C LEU A 276 26.75 -2.87 27.47
N PRO A 277 26.97 -1.64 26.98
CA PRO A 277 27.61 -0.58 27.76
C PRO A 277 26.71 -0.17 28.94
N SER A 278 26.98 -0.73 30.11
CA SER A 278 26.12 -0.61 31.29
C SER A 278 26.80 0.08 32.46
N ALA A 279 26.03 0.75 33.31
CA ALA A 279 26.48 1.34 34.57
C ALA A 279 25.70 0.77 35.76
N TYR A 280 26.28 0.88 36.96
CA TYR A 280 25.58 0.54 38.19
C TYR A 280 24.32 1.39 38.32
N ASN A 281 23.18 0.75 38.60
CA ASN A 281 21.89 1.40 38.78
C ASN A 281 21.70 1.72 40.28
N PRO A 282 21.85 2.99 40.70
CA PRO A 282 21.76 3.36 42.11
C PRO A 282 20.32 3.32 42.66
N ILE A 283 19.32 3.12 41.80
CA ILE A 283 17.91 3.25 42.13
C ILE A 283 17.25 1.89 42.41
N ALA A 284 17.86 0.81 41.93
CA ALA A 284 17.26 -0.53 41.90
C ALA A 284 17.45 -1.36 43.18
N ASN A 285 17.95 -0.78 44.28
CA ASN A 285 18.14 -1.46 45.58
C ASN A 285 18.84 -2.86 45.50
N GLY A 286 19.63 -3.11 44.44
CA GLY A 286 20.28 -4.41 44.19
C GLY A 286 19.47 -5.43 43.38
N GLU A 287 18.18 -5.19 43.10
CA GLU A 287 17.32 -6.11 42.35
C GLU A 287 17.56 -6.05 40.83
N ALA A 288 17.95 -4.90 40.31
CA ALA A 288 18.35 -4.67 38.91
C ALA A 288 19.64 -3.82 38.88
N PRO A 289 20.79 -4.40 39.26
CA PRO A 289 21.99 -3.66 39.62
C PRO A 289 22.63 -2.89 38.46
N LEU A 290 22.21 -3.13 37.22
CA LEU A 290 22.77 -2.52 36.03
C LEU A 290 21.70 -1.78 35.22
N SER A 291 22.15 -0.74 34.53
CA SER A 291 21.34 0.05 33.60
C SER A 291 22.10 0.32 32.30
N SER A 292 21.39 0.27 31.19
CA SER A 292 21.87 0.63 29.84
C SER A 292 20.79 1.45 29.14
N ILE A 293 21.17 2.38 28.26
CA ILE A 293 20.22 3.18 27.47
C ILE A 293 20.42 2.90 25.99
N LEU A 294 19.33 2.57 25.30
CA LEU A 294 19.26 2.56 23.85
C LEU A 294 18.74 3.92 23.38
N VAL A 295 19.50 4.60 22.51
CA VAL A 295 19.11 5.88 21.89
C VAL A 295 18.90 5.65 20.41
N CYS A 296 17.73 5.98 19.88
CA CYS A 296 17.35 5.76 18.49
C CYS A 296 17.04 7.07 17.78
N ASP A 297 17.83 7.40 16.74
CA ASP A 297 17.57 8.53 15.85
C ASP A 297 16.78 8.04 14.63
N PRO A 298 15.53 8.49 14.41
CA PRO A 298 14.72 8.10 13.25
C PRO A 298 15.18 8.68 11.91
N GLN A 299 16.17 9.57 11.87
CA GLN A 299 16.67 10.21 10.64
C GLN A 299 15.54 10.84 9.80
N LEU A 300 14.67 11.60 10.46
CA LEU A 300 13.43 12.10 9.87
C LEU A 300 13.67 13.09 8.74
N SER A 301 12.88 12.92 7.67
CA SER A 301 12.72 13.93 6.62
C SER A 301 11.25 14.02 6.22
N VAL A 302 10.77 15.24 5.99
CA VAL A 302 9.41 15.52 5.53
C VAL A 302 9.50 16.21 4.18
N SER A 303 8.76 15.71 3.21
CA SER A 303 8.70 16.26 1.85
C SER A 303 7.32 16.04 1.24
N GLY A 304 6.94 16.84 0.25
CA GLY A 304 5.74 16.58 -0.54
C GLY A 304 5.92 15.38 -1.47
N GLY A 305 4.83 14.66 -1.70
CA GLY A 305 4.80 13.50 -2.58
C GLY A 305 3.41 13.15 -3.10
N LYS A 306 3.38 12.19 -4.01
CA LYS A 306 2.15 11.62 -4.55
C LYS A 306 1.98 10.20 -4.00
N VAL A 307 0.81 9.93 -3.45
CA VAL A 307 0.46 8.67 -2.81
C VAL A 307 -0.60 7.98 -3.65
N LYS A 308 -0.42 6.69 -3.90
CA LYS A 308 -1.39 5.81 -4.53
C LYS A 308 -1.97 4.91 -3.45
N LEU A 309 -3.30 4.94 -3.32
CA LEU A 309 -4.08 3.97 -2.58
C LEU A 309 -4.62 2.93 -3.56
N ASP A 310 -4.12 1.70 -3.47
CA ASP A 310 -4.56 0.61 -4.33
C ASP A 310 -5.84 -0.06 -3.81
N VAL A 311 -6.47 -0.88 -4.67
CA VAL A 311 -7.75 -1.55 -4.41
C VAL A 311 -7.67 -2.56 -3.27
N ASP A 312 -6.47 -3.09 -2.99
CA ASP A 312 -6.21 -4.00 -1.87
C ASP A 312 -5.98 -3.28 -0.53
N GLY A 313 -6.06 -1.94 -0.51
CA GLY A 313 -5.83 -1.12 0.66
C GLY A 313 -4.35 -0.86 0.96
N SER A 314 -3.45 -1.09 0.00
CA SER A 314 -2.05 -0.70 0.10
C SER A 314 -1.85 0.79 -0.22
N LEU A 315 -0.99 1.44 0.56
CA LEU A 315 -0.57 2.83 0.37
C LEU A 315 0.90 2.85 -0.08
N GLU A 316 1.11 3.36 -1.28
CA GLU A 316 2.43 3.47 -1.90
C GLU A 316 2.74 4.92 -2.27
N VAL A 317 3.93 5.39 -1.89
CA VAL A 317 4.43 6.70 -2.33
C VAL A 317 5.06 6.54 -3.71
N THR A 318 4.35 6.99 -4.74
CA THR A 318 4.81 6.90 -6.14
C THR A 318 5.87 7.94 -6.45
N THR A 319 5.83 9.11 -5.81
CA THR A 319 6.85 10.15 -5.94
C THR A 319 7.02 10.92 -4.63
N SER A 320 8.24 11.38 -4.35
CA SER A 320 8.59 12.11 -3.11
C SER A 320 9.79 13.02 -3.33
N GLY A 321 10.03 13.95 -2.39
CA GLY A 321 11.15 14.90 -2.45
C GLY A 321 10.79 16.25 -3.07
N TYR A 322 9.50 16.50 -3.32
CA TYR A 322 9.02 17.81 -3.76
C TYR A 322 8.78 18.73 -2.55
N PRO A 323 8.68 20.06 -2.76
CA PRO A 323 8.12 20.95 -1.75
C PRO A 323 6.74 20.43 -1.32
N SER A 324 6.42 20.57 -0.02
CA SER A 324 5.06 20.29 0.43
C SER A 324 4.08 21.20 -0.29
N THR A 325 3.00 20.61 -0.82
CA THR A 325 1.86 21.34 -1.39
C THR A 325 0.64 21.30 -0.48
N THR A 326 0.62 20.35 0.46
CA THR A 326 -0.55 20.05 1.28
C THR A 326 -0.38 20.55 2.71
N ASP A 327 0.87 20.68 3.18
CA ASP A 327 1.26 21.04 4.54
C ASP A 327 0.40 20.29 5.58
N ASN A 328 0.14 18.99 5.36
CA ASN A 328 -0.68 18.17 6.25
C ASN A 328 0.15 17.42 7.31
N ILE A 329 1.48 17.41 7.24
CA ILE A 329 2.33 16.86 8.30
C ILE A 329 3.46 17.85 8.61
N SER A 330 3.40 18.46 9.79
CA SER A 330 4.50 19.32 10.24
C SER A 330 5.70 18.50 10.72
N LEU A 331 6.92 18.94 10.41
CA LEU A 331 8.15 18.29 10.89
C LEU A 331 8.21 18.22 12.43
N GLN A 332 7.75 19.26 13.12
CA GLN A 332 7.74 19.30 14.58
C GLN A 332 6.81 18.21 15.16
N LEU A 333 5.60 18.06 14.64
CA LEU A 333 4.69 17.00 15.13
C LEU A 333 5.14 15.61 14.71
N ALA A 334 5.78 15.47 13.54
CA ALA A 334 6.44 14.21 13.21
C ALA A 334 7.50 13.88 14.27
N GLN A 335 8.34 14.81 14.67
CA GLN A 335 9.32 14.58 15.74
C GLN A 335 8.64 14.19 17.06
N ASP A 336 7.59 14.89 17.48
CA ASP A 336 6.86 14.60 18.72
C ASP A 336 6.18 13.22 18.68
N MET A 337 5.65 12.82 17.52
CA MET A 337 5.09 11.49 17.30
C MET A 337 6.18 10.42 17.45
N PHE A 338 7.34 10.56 16.80
CA PHE A 338 8.42 9.56 16.89
C PHE A 338 8.99 9.43 18.31
N ILE A 339 9.02 10.51 19.08
CA ILE A 339 9.45 10.47 20.49
C ILE A 339 8.52 9.58 21.33
N ASN A 340 7.21 9.63 21.08
CA ASN A 340 6.21 9.11 22.02
C ASN A 340 5.35 7.94 21.51
N CYS A 341 5.33 7.65 20.21
CA CYS A 341 4.38 6.71 19.59
C CYS A 341 4.47 5.28 20.14
N LEU A 342 5.62 4.88 20.68
CA LEU A 342 5.85 3.57 21.28
C LEU A 342 5.91 3.60 22.81
N SER A 343 5.76 4.76 23.45
CA SER A 343 5.98 4.89 24.89
C SER A 343 4.99 4.04 25.69
N ASP A 344 3.70 4.16 25.39
CA ASP A 344 2.68 3.35 26.05
C ASP A 344 2.78 1.87 25.63
N ALA A 345 3.05 1.60 24.35
CA ALA A 345 3.16 0.24 23.84
C ALA A 345 4.27 -0.58 24.53
N VAL A 346 5.42 0.03 24.80
CA VAL A 346 6.57 -0.62 25.46
C VAL A 346 6.42 -0.67 26.99
N SER A 347 5.63 0.24 27.59
CA SER A 347 5.45 0.29 29.06
C SER A 347 4.14 -0.30 29.57
N ALA A 348 3.21 -0.66 28.67
CA ALA A 348 1.93 -1.27 29.02
C ALA A 348 2.14 -2.55 29.85
N GLN A 349 1.42 -2.63 30.96
CA GLN A 349 1.50 -3.77 31.88
C GLN A 349 0.71 -4.95 31.30
N GLU A 350 1.35 -6.12 31.19
CA GLU A 350 0.68 -7.34 30.75
C GLU A 350 -0.10 -7.99 31.89
N PRO A 351 -1.33 -8.46 31.64
CA PRO A 351 -2.07 -9.27 32.60
C PRO A 351 -1.32 -10.57 32.91
N GLY A 352 -1.01 -10.81 34.18
CA GLY A 352 -0.47 -12.10 34.65
C GLY A 352 1.07 -12.22 34.69
N LEU A 353 1.83 -11.18 34.34
CA LEU A 353 3.27 -11.15 34.66
C LEU A 353 3.51 -10.93 36.16
N VAL A 354 4.59 -11.52 36.67
CA VAL A 354 5.06 -11.32 38.06
C VAL A 354 5.27 -9.83 38.27
N MET A 355 4.72 -9.25 39.35
CA MET A 355 4.69 -7.79 39.59
C MET A 355 6.08 -7.11 39.58
N ASN A 356 7.16 -7.88 39.66
CA ASN A 356 8.54 -7.38 39.71
C ASN A 356 9.24 -7.39 38.34
N ILE A 357 8.58 -7.83 37.25
CA ILE A 357 9.14 -7.78 35.88
C ILE A 357 8.28 -6.82 35.06
N ALA A 358 8.91 -5.76 34.55
CA ALA A 358 8.27 -4.76 33.69
C ALA A 358 8.82 -4.84 32.25
N VAL A 359 8.68 -6.03 31.65
CA VAL A 359 9.03 -6.31 30.25
C VAL A 359 7.81 -6.98 29.60
N ASN A 360 7.14 -6.27 28.71
CA ASN A 360 5.93 -6.77 28.03
C ASN A 360 6.24 -7.44 26.69
N TYR A 361 5.24 -8.05 26.04
CA TYR A 361 5.46 -8.79 24.80
C TYR A 361 5.92 -7.90 23.63
N VAL A 362 5.47 -6.64 23.60
CA VAL A 362 5.93 -5.63 22.63
C VAL A 362 7.43 -5.39 22.81
N ALA A 363 7.89 -5.14 24.03
CA ALA A 363 9.29 -4.91 24.36
C ALA A 363 10.15 -6.15 24.08
N VAL A 364 9.66 -7.35 24.38
CA VAL A 364 10.33 -8.62 24.04
C VAL A 364 10.51 -8.72 22.52
N GLY A 365 9.43 -8.59 21.75
CA GLY A 365 9.45 -8.77 20.29
C GLY A 365 10.25 -7.69 19.53
N MET A 366 10.49 -6.56 20.18
CA MET A 366 11.20 -5.42 19.61
C MET A 366 12.68 -5.38 19.98
N PHE A 367 13.06 -5.81 21.19
CA PHE A 367 14.41 -5.59 21.72
C PHE A 367 15.16 -6.85 22.15
N LEU A 368 14.48 -7.96 22.41
CA LEU A 368 15.10 -9.15 23.01
C LEU A 368 15.08 -10.34 22.06
N ASN A 369 16.17 -11.10 22.07
CA ASN A 369 16.24 -12.37 21.36
C ASN A 369 15.47 -13.43 22.16
N SER A 370 14.17 -13.54 21.92
CA SER A 370 13.31 -14.45 22.67
C SER A 370 13.59 -15.90 22.28
N SER A 371 14.07 -16.68 23.25
CA SER A 371 13.90 -18.14 23.25
C SER A 371 12.59 -18.50 23.98
N THR A 372 12.20 -19.77 24.02
CA THR A 372 10.97 -20.23 24.69
C THR A 372 10.95 -20.01 26.22
N GLN A 373 12.03 -19.47 26.82
CA GLN A 373 12.13 -19.17 28.25
C GLN A 373 12.46 -17.69 28.51
N LEU A 374 11.67 -17.03 29.36
CA LEU A 374 11.84 -15.63 29.79
C LEU A 374 12.90 -15.47 30.90
N VAL A 375 14.10 -16.01 30.71
CA VAL A 375 15.20 -15.89 31.67
C VAL A 375 16.46 -15.48 30.94
N PHE A 376 17.05 -14.36 31.39
CA PHE A 376 18.37 -13.91 30.94
C PHE A 376 18.52 -13.82 29.40
N LEU A 377 17.53 -13.19 28.76
CA LEU A 377 17.47 -12.98 27.32
C LEU A 377 18.47 -11.90 26.88
N PRO A 378 19.34 -12.20 25.91
CA PRO A 378 20.21 -11.18 25.34
C PRO A 378 19.40 -10.22 24.46
N PRO A 379 19.77 -8.92 24.42
CA PRO A 379 19.25 -7.99 23.44
C PRO A 379 19.51 -8.47 22.00
N LEU A 380 18.62 -8.09 21.09
CA LEU A 380 18.83 -8.23 19.65
C LEU A 380 20.03 -7.39 19.20
N ASP A 381 20.61 -7.73 18.05
CA ASP A 381 21.62 -6.89 17.42
C ASP A 381 21.01 -5.54 16.96
N ILE A 382 21.87 -4.53 16.82
CA ILE A 382 21.40 -3.18 16.48
C ILE A 382 20.69 -3.14 15.13
N ASP A 383 21.10 -3.95 14.14
CA ASP A 383 20.48 -3.93 12.82
C ASP A 383 19.07 -4.52 12.87
N GLU A 384 18.87 -5.61 13.62
CA GLU A 384 17.54 -6.16 13.88
C GLU A 384 16.67 -5.18 14.69
N ILE A 385 17.21 -4.54 15.73
CA ILE A 385 16.49 -3.51 16.50
C ILE A 385 16.04 -2.36 15.58
N ASN A 386 16.91 -1.85 14.70
CA ASN A 386 16.56 -0.78 13.76
C ASN A 386 15.39 -1.18 12.86
N LYS A 387 15.44 -2.41 12.30
CA LYS A 387 14.37 -2.95 11.46
C LYS A 387 13.05 -3.15 12.23
N LYS A 388 13.12 -3.63 13.46
CA LYS A 388 11.94 -3.80 14.33
C LYS A 388 11.37 -2.45 14.72
N MET A 389 12.20 -1.48 15.08
CA MET A 389 11.79 -0.11 15.37
C MET A 389 11.02 0.48 14.19
N ASP A 390 11.55 0.33 12.99
CA ASP A 390 10.91 0.83 11.77
C ASP A 390 9.50 0.24 11.55
N SER A 391 9.36 -1.07 11.76
CA SER A 391 8.08 -1.81 11.65
C SER A 391 7.09 -1.39 12.73
N TYR A 392 7.52 -1.34 13.99
CA TYR A 392 6.65 -0.99 15.12
C TYR A 392 6.19 0.47 15.05
N VAL A 393 7.07 1.38 14.64
CA VAL A 393 6.70 2.78 14.40
C VAL A 393 5.73 2.90 13.22
N SER A 394 5.89 2.11 12.16
CA SER A 394 4.92 2.08 11.05
C SER A 394 3.51 1.76 11.57
N SER A 395 3.37 0.73 12.40
CA SER A 395 2.09 0.39 13.05
C SER A 395 1.60 1.50 13.98
N ALA A 396 2.46 2.00 14.87
CA ALA A 396 2.10 3.04 15.84
C ALA A 396 1.65 4.35 15.17
N SER A 397 2.29 4.73 14.07
CA SER A 397 2.00 5.96 13.33
C SER A 397 0.58 6.02 12.77
N LYS A 398 -0.05 4.87 12.53
CA LYS A 398 -1.43 4.77 12.04
C LYS A 398 -2.45 5.40 13.00
N ALA A 399 -2.11 5.51 14.28
CA ALA A 399 -2.96 6.20 15.26
C ALA A 399 -3.09 7.71 14.98
N TYR A 400 -2.19 8.27 14.18
CA TYR A 400 -2.04 9.71 13.93
C TYR A 400 -2.45 10.13 12.51
N THR A 401 -2.45 9.19 11.55
CA THR A 401 -2.52 9.52 10.12
C THR A 401 -3.92 9.67 9.55
N ASP A 402 -4.96 9.19 10.23
CA ASP A 402 -6.31 9.06 9.67
C ASP A 402 -7.27 10.20 9.99
N GLY A 403 -6.83 11.23 10.73
CA GLY A 403 -7.71 12.35 11.06
C GLY A 403 -8.78 12.00 12.12
N TYR A 404 -8.63 10.90 12.87
CA TYR A 404 -9.71 10.39 13.71
C TYR A 404 -10.12 11.36 14.84
N TYR A 405 -11.42 11.68 14.84
CA TYR A 405 -12.10 12.50 15.85
C TYR A 405 -12.96 11.61 16.74
N VAL A 406 -12.62 11.50 18.04
CA VAL A 406 -13.50 10.85 19.03
C VAL A 406 -14.39 11.92 19.63
N THR A 407 -15.71 11.75 19.56
CA THR A 407 -16.65 12.45 20.46
C THR A 407 -17.04 11.47 21.55
N TYR A 408 -16.60 11.67 22.79
CA TYR A 408 -17.01 10.82 23.91
C TYR A 408 -18.20 11.50 24.62
N ASN A 409 -19.39 10.90 24.51
CA ASN A 409 -20.59 11.10 25.33
C ASN A 409 -20.78 12.47 26.02
N GLY A 410 -20.84 13.59 25.28
CA GLY A 410 -21.41 14.88 25.75
C GLY A 410 -20.75 15.58 26.95
N ASP A 411 -19.88 14.91 27.70
CA ASP A 411 -19.18 15.42 28.87
C ASP A 411 -17.70 15.60 28.51
N SER A 412 -17.36 16.87 28.35
CA SER A 412 -16.02 17.37 28.10
C SER A 412 -15.08 17.05 29.25
N PHE A 413 -14.20 16.06 29.08
CA PHE A 413 -12.96 15.97 29.89
C PHE A 413 -11.73 15.44 29.15
N ILE A 414 -11.81 15.27 27.83
CA ILE A 414 -10.65 15.13 26.95
C ILE A 414 -10.89 16.13 25.82
N PRO A 415 -10.01 17.12 25.56
CA PRO A 415 -10.25 18.07 24.49
C PRO A 415 -10.27 17.32 23.15
N THR A 416 -11.45 17.20 22.55
CA THR A 416 -11.70 16.48 21.29
C THR A 416 -11.53 17.42 20.11
N THR A 417 -10.33 17.95 19.82
CA THR A 417 -10.14 18.87 18.68
C THR A 417 -8.92 18.58 17.79
N HIS A 418 -8.38 17.37 17.80
CA HIS A 418 -6.93 17.23 17.59
C HIS A 418 -6.43 16.46 16.37
N PHE A 419 -7.31 15.92 15.54
CA PHE A 419 -6.94 15.51 14.19
C PHE A 419 -8.01 16.00 13.23
N ASN A 420 -7.61 16.94 12.38
CA ASN A 420 -8.46 17.46 11.31
C ASN A 420 -8.17 16.66 10.03
N THR A 421 -8.99 16.90 9.02
CA THR A 421 -8.65 16.50 7.66
C THR A 421 -8.44 17.73 6.81
N VAL A 422 -7.56 17.62 5.81
CA VAL A 422 -7.38 18.62 4.76
C VAL A 422 -7.92 18.02 3.46
N PRO A 423 -8.78 18.75 2.72
CA PRO A 423 -9.22 18.30 1.42
C PRO A 423 -8.05 18.40 0.43
N VAL A 424 -7.85 17.34 -0.36
CA VAL A 424 -6.84 17.33 -1.41
C VAL A 424 -7.46 16.91 -2.73
N ASP A 425 -7.11 17.64 -3.78
CA ASP A 425 -7.41 17.26 -5.15
C ASP A 425 -6.70 15.96 -5.50
N THR A 426 -7.47 15.01 -6.02
CA THR A 426 -7.02 13.65 -6.30
C THR A 426 -7.61 13.16 -7.61
N VAL A 427 -7.00 12.13 -8.18
CA VAL A 427 -7.52 11.42 -9.33
C VAL A 427 -7.92 10.02 -8.89
N GLY A 428 -9.23 9.76 -8.88
CA GLY A 428 -9.78 8.43 -8.62
C GLY A 428 -10.14 7.73 -9.93
N GLN A 429 -10.14 6.41 -9.93
CA GLN A 429 -10.62 5.64 -11.07
C GLN A 429 -12.05 5.16 -10.84
N VAL A 430 -12.99 5.66 -11.65
CA VAL A 430 -14.41 5.31 -11.55
C VAL A 430 -14.77 4.30 -12.64
N PRO A 431 -15.47 3.20 -12.33
CA PRO A 431 -15.95 2.26 -13.33
C PRO A 431 -17.03 2.95 -14.17
N LYS A 432 -16.84 2.98 -15.49
CA LYS A 432 -17.90 3.36 -16.43
C LYS A 432 -18.00 2.33 -17.53
N LEU A 433 -19.22 2.12 -18.03
CA LEU A 433 -19.41 1.31 -19.22
C LEU A 433 -18.76 2.01 -20.41
N ALA A 434 -17.98 1.26 -21.17
CA ALA A 434 -17.35 1.75 -22.37
C ALA A 434 -17.36 0.69 -23.47
N LEU A 435 -17.37 1.16 -24.71
CA LEU A 435 -17.11 0.32 -25.87
C LEU A 435 -15.61 0.07 -25.95
N MET A 436 -15.24 -1.20 -25.90
CA MET A 436 -13.86 -1.66 -25.87
C MET A 436 -13.63 -2.64 -27.01
N ALA A 437 -12.39 -2.69 -27.50
CA ALA A 437 -12.01 -3.75 -28.41
C ALA A 437 -11.75 -5.04 -27.59
N SER A 438 -12.47 -6.13 -27.84
CA SER A 438 -12.25 -7.39 -27.09
C SER A 438 -11.00 -8.16 -27.53
N LYS A 439 -10.42 -7.78 -28.68
CA LYS A 439 -9.17 -8.30 -29.21
C LYS A 439 -8.30 -7.13 -29.67
N SER A 440 -7.01 -7.19 -29.36
CA SER A 440 -6.03 -6.30 -30.00
C SER A 440 -6.10 -6.54 -31.51
N LEU A 441 -6.38 -5.48 -32.27
CA LEU A 441 -6.36 -5.53 -33.74
C LEU A 441 -4.94 -5.69 -34.31
N TYR A 442 -3.92 -5.62 -33.45
CA TYR A 442 -2.55 -5.88 -33.78
C TYR A 442 -2.10 -7.15 -33.06
N SER A 443 -1.67 -8.15 -33.83
CA SER A 443 -0.68 -9.09 -33.34
C SER A 443 0.57 -8.25 -33.09
N THR A 444 0.73 -7.78 -31.86
CA THR A 444 2.08 -7.64 -31.33
C THR A 444 2.66 -9.04 -31.44
N ARG A 445 3.76 -9.15 -32.17
CA ARG A 445 4.56 -10.36 -32.19
C ARG A 445 4.90 -10.65 -30.73
N ASP A 446 4.29 -11.69 -30.19
CA ASP A 446 4.50 -12.14 -28.82
C ASP A 446 5.98 -12.45 -28.63
N ASP A 447 6.61 -11.74 -27.70
CA ASP A 447 7.67 -12.29 -26.85
C ASP A 447 7.08 -12.78 -25.51
N ASP A 448 5.74 -12.83 -25.36
CA ASP A 448 5.07 -13.25 -24.13
C ASP A 448 4.22 -14.52 -24.35
N GLU A 449 4.89 -15.64 -24.67
CA GLU A 449 4.32 -16.99 -24.55
C GLU A 449 4.59 -17.56 -23.15
N GLU A 450 4.13 -16.89 -22.07
CA GLU A 450 4.15 -17.47 -20.71
C GLU A 450 3.15 -16.82 -19.74
N ALA A 451 1.87 -16.65 -20.12
CA ALA A 451 0.85 -16.19 -19.15
C ALA A 451 -0.59 -16.67 -19.42
N ALA A 452 -0.77 -17.85 -20.00
CA ALA A 452 -2.11 -18.42 -20.18
C ALA A 452 -2.13 -19.94 -19.97
N ASP A 453 -1.65 -20.43 -18.83
CA ASP A 453 -1.94 -21.81 -18.39
C ASP A 453 -2.17 -21.94 -16.88
N ILE A 454 -2.93 -21.01 -16.29
CA ILE A 454 -3.47 -21.16 -14.92
C ILE A 454 -4.92 -20.67 -14.92
N ASP A 455 -5.81 -21.38 -15.62
CA ASP A 455 -7.23 -21.44 -15.22
C ASP A 455 -8.02 -22.53 -15.95
N LYS A 456 -7.54 -23.78 -15.89
CA LYS A 456 -8.34 -24.95 -16.26
C LYS A 456 -7.93 -26.17 -15.46
N HIS A 457 -8.22 -26.20 -14.17
CA HIS A 457 -8.43 -27.46 -13.45
C HIS A 457 -9.42 -27.18 -12.33
N PHE A 458 -10.72 -27.39 -12.59
CA PHE A 458 -11.69 -27.92 -11.62
C PHE A 458 -13.08 -28.00 -12.29
N MET A 459 -13.45 -29.20 -12.76
CA MET A 459 -14.78 -29.83 -12.74
C MET A 459 -15.04 -30.72 -13.97
N GLY A 460 -15.42 -31.98 -13.70
CA GLY A 460 -15.96 -32.94 -14.67
C GLY A 460 -15.42 -34.37 -14.46
N CYS A 461 -15.87 -35.10 -13.42
CA CYS A 461 -16.97 -36.08 -13.44
C CYS A 461 -16.53 -37.51 -13.81
N ALA A 462 -16.74 -38.47 -12.89
CA ALA A 462 -17.60 -39.65 -13.06
C ALA A 462 -17.21 -40.81 -12.10
N GLU A 463 -18.22 -41.27 -11.36
CA GLU A 463 -18.40 -42.59 -10.76
C GLU A 463 -18.13 -43.71 -11.81
N ASP A 464 -17.69 -44.93 -11.53
CA ASP A 464 -18.30 -45.95 -10.64
C ASP A 464 -17.38 -47.24 -10.58
N PRO A 465 -17.71 -48.37 -9.87
CA PRO A 465 -16.82 -49.15 -8.98
C PRO A 465 -16.58 -50.60 -9.51
N PRO A 466 -16.48 -51.69 -8.70
CA PRO A 466 -15.77 -51.99 -7.45
C PRO A 466 -14.68 -53.11 -7.64
N ILE A 467 -13.84 -53.36 -6.62
CA ILE A 467 -13.46 -54.67 -6.04
C ILE A 467 -12.78 -54.41 -4.70
#